data_AF-A0A078LZD7-F1
#
_entry.id   AF-A0A078LZD7-F1
#
_cell.length_a   1.000
_cell.length_b   1.000
_cell.length_c   1.000
_cell.angle_alpha   90.00
_cell.angle_beta   90.00
_cell.angle_gamma   90.00
#
_symmetry.space_group_name_H-M   'P 1'
#
loop_
_entity.id
_entity.type
_entity.pdbx_description
1 polymer ?
#
loop_
_entity_poly.entity_id
_entity_poly.type
_entity_poly.pdbx_seq_one_letter_code
_entity_poly.pdbx_strand_id
1 'polypeptide(L)'
;MNNIMEIDLSKRLEIKINNKNPVGLEDLSLSLLAFNHQFQKFVESETNRETDIGSELLIKEVRSGSIIVELISHAAPIVPLLWEGGSLAQWSKVAEGICGWLLGRAEKPPKELTKQDLQEWNKFVEPVAKDNGSQMNINVSDNGKVIQQFIINSTEANAMQNRIGNLISDMDTPEGNIHTRKVMYWYQTKFDPNSDTGNRAIIDDLSKSALKVIFENNAVKDEMLHAEPKFGKPWHELAYVVDVEVETVRGTPKMYKVLRYYPEHTFDPDAD
;
A
#
# COMPACT_ATOMS: atom_id res chain seq x y z
N MET A 1 33.04 30.03 2.35
CA MET A 1 31.84 30.67 2.92
C MET A 1 31.27 29.70 3.95
N ASN A 2 31.29 30.05 5.23
CA ASN A 2 30.66 29.25 6.26
C ASN A 2 29.14 29.42 6.14
N ASN A 3 28.44 28.42 5.60
CA ASN A 3 26.99 28.32 5.75
C ASN A 3 26.72 27.94 7.21
N ILE A 4 26.57 28.95 8.07
CA ILE A 4 26.05 28.74 9.42
C ILE A 4 24.55 28.45 9.22
N MET A 5 24.19 27.18 9.30
CA MET A 5 22.81 26.72 9.28
C MET A 5 22.13 27.20 10.56
N GLU A 6 21.14 28.09 10.43
CA GLU A 6 20.38 28.65 11.55
C GLU A 6 19.17 27.75 11.84
N ILE A 7 19.13 27.15 13.03
CA ILE A 7 18.00 26.34 13.50
C ILE A 7 16.88 27.31 13.91
N ASP A 8 15.73 27.27 13.22
CA ASP A 8 14.53 28.01 13.64
C ASP A 8 13.94 27.36 14.91
N LEU A 9 14.23 27.95 16.07
CA LEU A 9 13.71 27.52 17.38
C LEU A 9 12.32 28.10 17.71
N SER A 10 11.78 28.98 16.86
CA SER A 10 10.48 29.65 17.07
C SER A 10 9.29 28.76 16.70
N LYS A 11 9.47 27.89 15.69
CA LYS A 11 8.49 26.89 15.28
C LYS A 11 8.86 25.50 15.79
N ARG A 12 7.88 24.81 16.37
CA ARG A 12 8.10 23.53 17.04
C ARG A 12 6.95 22.59 16.76
N LEU A 13 7.27 21.33 16.45
CA LEU A 13 6.29 20.25 16.43
C LEU A 13 6.46 19.44 17.71
N GLU A 14 5.38 19.26 18.45
CA GLU A 14 5.33 18.49 19.68
C GLU A 14 4.48 17.24 19.46
N ILE A 15 5.04 16.06 19.74
CA ILE A 15 4.26 14.81 19.87
C ILE A 15 4.17 14.48 21.35
N LYS A 16 2.95 14.45 21.88
CA LYS A 16 2.65 14.11 23.28
C LYS A 16 1.82 12.84 23.37
N ILE A 17 2.38 11.78 23.92
CA ILE A 17 1.66 10.52 24.21
C ILE A 17 1.25 10.50 25.69
N ASN A 18 -0.07 10.51 25.92
CA ASN A 18 -0.69 10.30 27.23
C ASN A 18 -1.03 8.81 27.39
N ASN A 19 -0.15 8.05 28.03
CA ASN A 19 -0.28 6.61 28.20
C ASN A 19 -0.87 6.23 29.58
N LYS A 20 -1.54 5.08 29.65
CA LYS A 20 -2.01 4.42 30.88
C LYS A 20 -1.01 3.39 31.38
N ASN A 21 -0.39 2.66 30.46
CA ASN A 21 0.64 1.66 30.76
C ASN A 21 2.00 2.12 30.24
N PRO A 22 3.12 1.64 30.81
CA PRO A 22 4.45 1.91 30.26
C PRO A 22 4.52 1.59 28.76
N VAL A 23 5.04 2.51 27.97
CA VAL A 23 5.24 2.32 26.52
C VAL A 23 6.55 1.56 26.29
N GLY A 24 6.52 0.54 25.43
CA GLY A 24 7.72 -0.19 25.03
C GLY A 24 8.72 0.73 24.34
N LEU A 25 10.01 0.60 24.69
CA LEU A 25 11.08 1.41 24.07
C LEU A 25 11.10 1.21 22.55
N GLU A 26 11.02 -0.04 22.09
CA GLU A 26 11.02 -0.38 20.68
C GLU A 26 9.83 0.24 19.93
N ASP A 27 8.61 0.08 20.46
CA ASP A 27 7.39 0.64 19.87
C ASP A 27 7.48 2.17 19.74
N LEU A 28 7.95 2.85 20.80
CA LEU A 28 8.14 4.30 20.78
C LEU A 28 9.20 4.72 19.76
N SER A 29 10.37 4.07 19.78
CA SER A 29 11.46 4.39 18.86
C SER A 29 11.06 4.18 17.40
N LEU A 30 10.36 3.08 17.10
CA LEU A 30 9.86 2.80 15.75
C LEU A 30 8.79 3.79 15.30
N SER A 31 7.92 4.22 16.22
CA SER A 31 6.90 5.23 15.95
C SER A 31 7.52 6.58 15.58
N LEU A 32 8.47 7.07 16.38
CA LEU A 32 9.18 8.33 16.12
C LEU A 32 10.02 8.25 14.85
N LEU A 33 10.72 7.13 14.61
CA LEU A 33 11.52 6.91 13.41
C LEU A 33 10.64 6.91 12.15
N ALA A 34 9.51 6.22 12.18
CA ALA A 34 8.55 6.19 11.07
C ALA A 34 7.99 7.58 10.77
N PHE A 35 7.67 8.36 11.81
CA PHE A 35 7.22 9.74 11.63
C PHE A 35 8.31 10.63 11.00
N ASN A 36 9.57 10.47 11.41
CA ASN A 36 10.71 11.17 10.81
C ASN A 36 10.90 10.80 9.33
N HIS A 37 10.82 9.51 8.97
CA HIS A 37 10.92 9.07 7.57
C HIS A 37 9.83 9.68 6.69
N GLN A 38 8.59 9.71 7.19
CA GLN A 38 7.49 10.32 6.43
C GLN A 38 7.64 11.84 6.27
N PHE A 39 8.22 12.52 7.27
CA PHE A 39 8.58 13.94 7.16
C PHE A 39 9.70 14.17 6.14
N GLN A 40 10.75 13.35 6.17
CA GLN A 40 11.85 13.40 5.19
C GLN A 40 11.32 13.26 3.77
N LYS A 41 10.49 12.23 3.53
CA LYS A 41 9.84 12.00 2.25
C LYS A 41 8.96 13.19 1.82
N PHE A 42 8.26 13.83 2.75
CA PHE A 42 7.49 15.04 2.48
C PHE A 42 8.39 16.20 2.03
N VAL A 43 9.51 16.46 2.71
CA VAL A 43 10.44 17.53 2.32
C VAL A 43 11.08 17.22 0.97
N GLU A 44 11.48 15.97 0.72
CA GLU A 44 12.04 15.52 -0.56
C GLU A 44 11.05 15.69 -1.72
N SER A 45 9.76 15.41 -1.52
CA SER A 45 8.75 15.56 -2.57
C SER A 45 8.46 17.02 -2.95
N GLU A 46 8.76 17.96 -2.05
CA GLU A 46 8.46 19.39 -2.21
C GLU A 46 9.70 20.23 -2.60
N THR A 47 10.86 19.60 -2.74
CA THR A 47 12.14 20.28 -3.03
C THR A 47 12.71 19.84 -4.38
N ASN A 48 13.40 20.75 -5.09
CA ASN A 48 14.06 20.40 -6.35
C ASN A 48 15.31 19.55 -6.09
N ARG A 49 15.53 18.52 -6.92
CA ARG A 49 16.63 17.52 -6.87
C ARG A 49 18.05 18.07 -6.72
N GLU A 50 18.28 19.35 -6.95
CA GLU A 50 19.60 20.00 -6.85
C GLU A 50 19.93 20.51 -5.44
N THR A 51 18.95 20.47 -4.52
CA THR A 51 19.10 20.98 -3.15
C THR A 51 19.20 19.81 -2.18
N ASP A 52 20.41 19.48 -1.74
CA ASP A 52 20.65 18.52 -0.66
C ASP A 52 20.25 19.15 0.68
N ILE A 53 18.95 19.11 0.99
CA ILE A 53 18.39 19.61 2.24
C ILE A 53 18.23 18.41 3.17
N GLY A 54 19.19 18.22 4.08
CA GLY A 54 19.10 17.21 5.12
C GLY A 54 17.94 17.52 6.07
N SER A 55 16.77 16.93 5.84
CA SER A 55 15.62 17.08 6.73
C SER A 55 15.66 16.00 7.80
N GLU A 56 15.61 16.38 9.06
CA GLU A 56 15.50 15.44 10.18
C GLU A 56 14.73 16.12 11.31
N LEU A 57 13.89 15.35 11.98
CA LEU A 57 13.22 15.72 13.20
C LEU A 57 14.09 15.29 14.39
N LEU A 58 14.63 16.26 15.12
CA LEU A 58 15.50 16.01 16.28
C LEU A 58 14.74 16.10 17.60
N ILE A 59 14.97 15.15 18.51
CA ILE A 59 14.40 15.19 19.88
C ILE A 59 15.12 16.29 20.68
N LYS A 60 14.39 17.32 21.10
CA LYS A 60 14.94 18.37 21.96
C LYS A 60 14.82 18.10 23.46
N GLU A 61 13.70 17.52 23.91
CA GLU A 61 13.44 17.27 25.33
C GLU A 61 12.45 16.10 25.48
N VAL A 62 12.56 15.34 26.58
CA VAL A 62 11.58 14.32 27.01
C VAL A 62 11.17 14.63 28.46
N ARG A 63 9.87 14.84 28.71
CA ARG A 63 9.33 15.26 30.02
C ARG A 63 8.59 14.14 30.76
N SER A 64 8.41 14.30 32.08
CA SER A 64 7.64 13.36 32.92
C SER A 64 6.12 13.56 32.77
N GLY A 65 5.36 12.46 32.84
CA GLY A 65 3.88 12.45 32.76
C GLY A 65 3.29 12.21 31.35
N SER A 66 4.15 12.21 30.32
CA SER A 66 3.82 11.89 28.92
C SER A 66 5.11 11.87 28.10
N ILE A 67 5.22 11.03 27.08
CA ILE A 67 6.33 11.13 26.12
C ILE A 67 6.08 12.37 25.28
N ILE A 68 6.78 13.46 25.60
CA ILE A 68 6.76 14.72 24.83
C ILE A 68 8.02 14.74 24.01
N VAL A 69 7.90 14.81 22.69
CA VAL A 69 9.03 14.95 21.77
C VAL A 69 8.85 16.26 21.01
N GLU A 70 9.71 17.24 21.29
CA GLU A 70 9.79 18.49 20.54
C GLU A 70 10.78 18.32 19.37
N LEU A 71 10.30 18.56 18.15
CA LEU A 71 11.02 18.39 16.89
C LEU A 71 11.19 19.75 16.20
N ILE A 72 12.41 19.99 15.70
CA ILE A 72 12.83 21.17 14.94
C ILE A 72 13.27 20.73 13.54
N SER A 73 12.97 21.55 12.52
CA SER A 73 13.32 21.25 11.12
C SER A 73 14.71 21.79 10.80
N HIS A 74 15.64 20.93 10.39
CA HIS A 74 16.93 21.32 9.82
C HIS A 74 16.80 21.59 8.31
N ALA A 75 16.01 22.58 7.90
CA ALA A 75 15.85 22.90 6.48
C ALA A 75 16.48 24.27 6.17
N ALA A 76 17.32 24.33 5.13
CA ALA A 76 17.82 25.60 4.63
C ALA A 76 16.64 26.53 4.25
N PRO A 77 16.74 27.86 4.46
CA PRO A 77 15.65 28.82 4.26
C PRO A 77 15.24 29.05 2.78
N ILE A 78 15.37 28.06 1.91
CA ILE A 78 15.20 28.19 0.45
C ILE A 78 13.77 27.90 -0.02
N VAL A 79 12.87 27.43 0.87
CA VAL A 79 11.43 27.29 0.54
C VAL A 79 10.52 28.31 1.26
N PRO A 80 10.74 29.65 1.23
CA PRO A 80 9.82 30.60 1.88
C PRO A 80 8.58 30.94 1.06
N LEU A 81 8.44 30.49 -0.19
CA LEU A 81 7.44 31.05 -1.13
C LEU A 81 6.14 30.26 -1.27
N LEU A 82 6.07 29.00 -0.80
CA LEU A 82 4.87 28.14 -0.99
C LEU A 82 4.18 27.70 0.30
N TRP A 83 4.77 27.96 1.48
CA TRP A 83 4.31 27.38 2.75
C TRP A 83 3.91 28.47 3.75
N GLU A 84 2.69 28.98 3.63
CA GLU A 84 2.08 29.82 4.66
C GLU A 84 2.02 29.04 5.99
N GLY A 85 2.91 29.37 6.94
CA GLY A 85 3.02 28.71 8.26
C GLY A 85 4.25 27.83 8.49
N GLY A 86 5.10 27.64 7.47
CA GLY A 86 6.34 26.85 7.55
C GLY A 86 6.17 25.33 7.37
N SER A 87 7.29 24.62 7.18
CA SER A 87 7.32 23.19 6.84
C SER A 87 6.61 22.30 7.87
N LEU A 88 6.73 22.61 9.16
CA LEU A 88 6.11 21.82 10.24
C LEU A 88 4.58 21.93 10.26
N ALA A 89 4.02 23.12 10.02
CA ALA A 89 2.57 23.31 9.98
C ALA A 89 1.96 22.59 8.78
N GLN A 90 2.62 22.68 7.62
CA GLN A 90 2.18 21.98 6.42
C GLN A 90 2.32 20.45 6.57
N TRP A 91 3.44 19.99 7.13
CA TRP A 91 3.63 18.57 7.45
C TRP A 91 2.53 18.04 8.38
N SER A 92 2.21 18.78 9.44
CA SER A 92 1.15 18.40 10.38
C SER A 92 -0.22 18.31 9.70
N LYS A 93 -0.55 19.20 8.75
CA LYS A 93 -1.77 19.09 7.94
C LYS A 93 -1.78 17.86 7.02
N VAL A 94 -0.65 17.53 6.39
CA VAL A 94 -0.52 16.31 5.57
C VAL A 94 -0.70 15.06 6.44
N ALA A 95 -0.06 15.02 7.60
CA ALA A 95 -0.17 13.94 8.57
C ALA A 95 -1.62 13.78 9.08
N GLU A 96 -2.27 14.88 9.45
CA GLU A 96 -3.69 14.91 9.83
C GLU A 96 -4.58 14.39 8.69
N GLY A 97 -4.33 14.82 7.45
CA GLY A 97 -5.09 14.39 6.27
C GLY A 97 -4.97 12.88 6.01
N ILE A 98 -3.77 12.31 6.15
CA ILE A 98 -3.54 10.87 6.03
C ILE A 98 -4.27 10.11 7.14
N CYS A 99 -4.16 10.57 8.39
CA CYS A 99 -4.87 9.96 9.52
C CYS A 99 -6.39 10.04 9.32
N GLY A 100 -6.90 11.18 8.85
CA GLY A 100 -8.31 11.38 8.52
C GLY A 100 -8.78 10.41 7.43
N TRP A 101 -8.01 10.22 6.37
CA TRP A 101 -8.30 9.24 5.32
C TRP A 101 -8.29 7.79 5.83
N LEU A 102 -7.29 7.41 6.63
CA LEU A 102 -7.22 6.07 7.26
C LEU A 102 -8.39 5.80 8.20
N LEU A 103 -8.96 6.85 8.80
CA LEU A 103 -10.17 6.79 9.63
C LEU A 103 -11.47 6.88 8.81
N GLY A 104 -11.40 6.92 7.48
CA GLY A 104 -12.58 7.02 6.60
C GLY A 104 -13.26 8.39 6.60
N ARG A 105 -12.59 9.44 7.12
CA ARG A 105 -13.10 10.82 7.15
C ARG A 105 -12.89 11.58 5.84
N ALA A 106 -12.09 11.00 4.93
CA ALA A 106 -11.84 11.49 3.60
C ALA A 106 -11.89 10.32 2.60
N GLU A 107 -12.36 10.57 1.38
CA GLU A 107 -12.46 9.54 0.34
C GLU A 107 -11.10 9.17 -0.26
N LYS A 108 -10.20 10.15 -0.36
CA LYS A 108 -8.87 9.99 -0.98
C LYS A 108 -7.77 10.47 -0.03
N PRO A 109 -6.58 9.85 -0.08
CA PRO A 109 -5.45 10.33 0.70
C PRO A 109 -4.94 11.66 0.10
N PRO A 110 -4.29 12.52 0.91
CA PRO A 110 -3.72 13.77 0.43
C PRO A 110 -2.52 13.59 -0.53
N LYS A 111 -1.93 12.39 -0.54
CA LYS A 111 -0.87 11.96 -1.47
C LYS A 111 -0.96 10.46 -1.72
N GLU A 112 -0.39 9.97 -2.83
CA GLU A 112 -0.26 8.53 -3.06
C GLU A 112 0.66 7.91 -1.99
N LEU A 113 0.27 6.75 -1.47
CA LEU A 113 0.98 6.03 -0.40
C LEU A 113 1.41 4.67 -0.91
N THR A 114 2.69 4.36 -0.74
CA THR A 114 3.23 3.02 -1.03
C THR A 114 2.92 2.05 0.12
N LYS A 115 3.12 0.75 -0.11
CA LYS A 115 3.07 -0.26 0.97
C LYS A 115 4.01 0.09 2.13
N GLN A 116 5.22 0.60 1.83
CA GLN A 116 6.16 1.02 2.86
C GLN A 116 5.60 2.21 3.66
N ASP A 117 4.98 3.19 3.01
CA ASP A 117 4.36 4.32 3.72
C ASP A 117 3.29 3.83 4.68
N LEU A 118 2.43 2.91 4.24
CA LEU A 118 1.39 2.31 5.09
C LEU A 118 1.99 1.59 6.30
N GLN A 119 3.09 0.85 6.12
CA GLN A 119 3.81 0.21 7.24
C GLN A 119 4.39 1.23 8.22
N GLU A 120 4.89 2.37 7.73
CA GLU A 120 5.38 3.46 8.57
C GLU A 120 4.24 4.13 9.35
N TRP A 121 3.09 4.38 8.73
CA TRP A 121 1.90 4.88 9.42
C TRP A 121 1.37 3.89 10.47
N ASN A 122 1.49 2.59 10.23
CA ASN A 122 1.13 1.55 11.20
C ASN A 122 2.02 1.64 12.45
N LYS A 123 3.36 1.69 12.23
CA LYS A 123 4.35 1.85 13.31
C LYS A 123 4.17 3.16 14.08
N PHE A 124 3.82 4.23 13.39
CA PHE A 124 3.57 5.54 14.01
C PHE A 124 2.47 5.47 15.07
N VAL A 125 1.33 4.83 14.78
CA VAL A 125 0.21 4.77 15.72
C VAL A 125 0.29 3.62 16.72
N GLU A 126 1.20 2.67 16.52
CA GLU A 126 1.41 1.46 17.34
C GLU A 126 1.44 1.72 18.86
N PRO A 127 2.19 2.71 19.39
CA PRO A 127 2.27 2.92 20.84
C PRO A 127 0.93 3.28 21.49
N VAL A 128 0.04 3.91 20.72
CA VAL A 128 -1.28 4.35 21.18
C VAL A 128 -2.31 3.24 20.97
N ALA A 129 -2.19 2.45 19.91
CA ALA A 129 -3.09 1.33 19.63
C ALA A 129 -2.98 0.22 20.69
N LYS A 130 -1.75 -0.07 21.15
CA LYS A 130 -1.46 -1.09 22.17
C LYS A 130 -1.89 -0.72 23.59
N ASP A 131 -2.16 0.55 23.87
CA ASP A 131 -2.47 1.05 25.20
C ASP A 131 -3.90 1.61 25.25
N ASN A 132 -4.84 0.80 25.75
CA ASN A 132 -6.25 1.18 25.84
C ASN A 132 -6.45 2.45 26.68
N GLY A 133 -7.14 3.44 26.11
CA GLY A 133 -7.33 4.75 26.74
C GLY A 133 -6.13 5.69 26.62
N SER A 134 -5.11 5.32 25.82
CA SER A 134 -4.01 6.19 25.42
C SER A 134 -4.43 7.20 24.36
N GLN A 135 -3.65 8.26 24.23
CA GLN A 135 -3.86 9.33 23.27
C GLN A 135 -2.53 9.95 22.85
N MET A 136 -2.33 10.14 21.55
CA MET A 136 -1.26 10.95 21.00
C MET A 136 -1.83 12.30 20.53
N ASN A 137 -1.17 13.38 20.94
CA ASN A 137 -1.47 14.75 20.53
C ASN A 137 -0.29 15.27 19.73
N ILE A 138 -0.56 15.80 18.54
CA ILE A 138 0.45 16.37 17.66
C ILE A 138 0.14 17.85 17.52
N ASN A 139 1.02 18.70 18.03
CA ASN A 139 0.84 20.14 18.06
C ASN A 139 1.96 20.82 17.28
N VAL A 140 1.63 21.80 16.45
CA VAL A 140 2.61 22.74 15.90
C VAL A 140 2.38 24.08 16.57
N SER A 141 3.45 24.67 17.09
CA SER A 141 3.42 25.99 17.72
C SER A 141 4.39 26.95 17.03
N ASP A 142 3.99 28.23 17.00
CA ASP A 142 4.81 29.36 16.57
C ASP A 142 4.84 30.37 17.72
N ASN A 143 6.04 30.65 18.24
CA ASN A 143 6.25 31.54 19.39
C ASN A 143 5.35 31.20 20.60
N GLY A 144 5.16 29.91 20.86
CA GLY A 144 4.38 29.39 21.99
C GLY A 144 2.86 29.36 21.76
N LYS A 145 2.36 29.84 20.61
CA LYS A 145 0.94 29.72 20.24
C LYS A 145 0.75 28.49 19.36
N VAL A 146 -0.18 27.60 19.74
CA VAL A 146 -0.56 26.46 18.89
C VAL A 146 -1.25 26.98 17.63
N ILE A 147 -0.72 26.61 16.47
CA ILE A 147 -1.21 27.02 15.13
C ILE A 147 -1.82 25.86 14.35
N GLN A 148 -1.53 24.61 14.71
CA GLN A 148 -2.12 23.41 14.14
C GLN A 148 -2.10 22.29 15.18
N GLN A 149 -3.18 21.52 15.29
CA GLN A 149 -3.26 20.39 16.21
C GLN A 149 -4.10 19.25 15.63
N PHE A 150 -3.69 18.02 15.88
CA PHE A 150 -4.56 16.86 15.70
C PHE A 150 -4.28 15.79 16.76
N ILE A 151 -5.27 14.93 16.97
CA ILE A 151 -5.30 13.98 18.08
C ILE A 151 -5.65 12.60 17.53
N ILE A 152 -4.96 11.58 18.02
CA ILE A 152 -5.25 10.17 17.75
C ILE A 152 -5.40 9.45 19.09
N ASN A 153 -6.59 8.93 19.38
CA ASN A 153 -6.82 8.09 20.56
C ASN A 153 -6.63 6.60 20.23
N SER A 154 -6.56 5.75 21.26
CA SER A 154 -6.40 4.29 21.11
C SER A 154 -7.46 3.62 20.21
N THR A 155 -8.71 4.09 20.21
CA THR A 155 -9.76 3.53 19.32
C THR A 155 -9.49 3.89 17.86
N GLU A 156 -9.12 5.13 17.60
CA GLU A 156 -8.74 5.61 16.27
C GLU A 156 -7.47 4.90 15.77
N ALA A 157 -6.45 4.78 16.62
CA ALA A 157 -5.20 4.09 16.29
C ALA A 157 -5.44 2.62 15.89
N ASN A 158 -6.28 1.90 16.64
CA ASN A 158 -6.69 0.53 16.30
C ASN A 158 -7.45 0.47 14.97
N ALA A 159 -8.37 1.42 14.72
CA ALA A 159 -9.09 1.49 13.45
C ALA A 159 -8.15 1.75 12.27
N MET A 160 -7.16 2.63 12.43
CA MET A 160 -6.13 2.91 11.44
C MET A 160 -5.30 1.66 11.15
N GLN A 161 -4.83 0.93 12.17
CA GLN A 161 -4.07 -0.31 11.97
C GLN A 161 -4.86 -1.36 11.17
N ASN A 162 -6.14 -1.55 11.48
CA ASN A 162 -7.01 -2.45 10.74
C ASN A 162 -7.18 -2.02 9.28
N ARG A 163 -7.42 -0.73 9.04
CA ARG A 163 -7.54 -0.19 7.68
C ARG A 163 -6.24 -0.36 6.89
N ILE A 164 -5.10 -0.09 7.52
CA ILE A 164 -3.78 -0.29 6.93
C ILE A 164 -3.56 -1.77 6.58
N GLY A 165 -3.90 -2.70 7.48
CA GLY A 165 -3.78 -4.14 7.23
C GLY A 165 -4.56 -4.57 5.99
N ASN A 166 -5.79 -4.06 5.82
CA ASN A 166 -6.60 -4.30 4.63
C ASN A 166 -5.96 -3.71 3.37
N LEU A 167 -5.53 -2.45 3.41
CA LEU A 167 -4.88 -1.79 2.26
C LEU A 167 -3.60 -2.50 1.83
N ILE A 168 -2.78 -2.96 2.78
CA ILE A 168 -1.58 -3.73 2.47
C ILE A 168 -1.95 -5.08 1.85
N SER A 169 -2.99 -5.74 2.36
CA SER A 169 -3.48 -7.01 1.78
C SER A 169 -4.01 -6.81 0.36
N ASP A 170 -4.71 -5.70 0.10
CA ASP A 170 -5.19 -5.33 -1.23
C ASP A 170 -4.01 -5.03 -2.19
N MET A 171 -2.92 -4.42 -1.69
CA MET A 171 -1.70 -4.19 -2.48
C MET A 171 -0.84 -5.45 -2.69
N ASP A 172 -0.89 -6.39 -1.75
CA ASP A 172 -0.24 -7.70 -1.86
C ASP A 172 -1.05 -8.69 -2.69
N THR A 173 -2.33 -8.39 -2.89
CA THR A 173 -3.12 -9.01 -3.95
C THR A 173 -2.50 -8.53 -5.26
N PRO A 174 -1.93 -9.42 -6.09
CA PRO A 174 -1.23 -8.99 -7.28
C PRO A 174 -2.21 -8.25 -8.22
N GLU A 175 -2.16 -6.93 -8.23
CA GLU A 175 -2.72 -6.14 -9.33
C GLU A 175 -1.98 -6.58 -10.60
N GLY A 176 -2.66 -7.41 -11.40
CA GLY A 176 -2.14 -7.90 -12.68
C GLY A 176 -2.01 -9.41 -12.83
N ASN A 177 -2.35 -10.25 -11.85
CA ASN A 177 -2.45 -11.70 -12.11
C ASN A 177 -3.79 -12.08 -12.72
N ILE A 178 -4.87 -11.36 -12.41
CA ILE A 178 -6.18 -11.61 -13.03
C ILE A 178 -6.25 -10.89 -14.37
N HIS A 179 -6.29 -11.66 -15.45
CA HIS A 179 -6.48 -11.18 -16.80
C HIS A 179 -7.83 -11.62 -17.32
N THR A 180 -8.65 -10.65 -17.70
CA THR A 180 -9.99 -10.91 -18.20
C THR A 180 -10.00 -11.08 -19.72
N ARG A 181 -10.90 -11.94 -20.22
CA ARG A 181 -11.19 -12.13 -21.65
C ARG A 181 -9.95 -12.39 -22.51
N LYS A 182 -9.10 -13.31 -22.07
CA LYS A 182 -7.94 -13.76 -22.84
C LYS A 182 -8.26 -15.00 -23.65
N VAL A 183 -7.67 -15.08 -24.84
CA VAL A 183 -7.78 -16.26 -25.70
C VAL A 183 -6.80 -17.31 -25.18
N MET A 184 -7.34 -18.47 -24.80
CA MET A 184 -6.61 -19.63 -24.32
C MET A 184 -6.88 -20.81 -25.24
N TYR A 185 -5.83 -21.54 -25.63
CA TYR A 185 -5.96 -22.79 -26.38
C TYR A 185 -5.08 -23.87 -25.75
N TRP A 186 -5.49 -25.13 -25.91
CA TRP A 186 -4.79 -26.26 -25.30
C TRP A 186 -3.50 -26.57 -26.05
N TYR A 187 -2.40 -26.75 -25.31
CA TYR A 187 -1.15 -27.28 -25.84
C TYR A 187 -1.03 -28.78 -25.57
N GLN A 188 -1.46 -29.20 -24.39
CA GLN A 188 -1.51 -30.60 -24.00
C GLN A 188 -2.70 -30.78 -23.06
N THR A 189 -3.45 -31.85 -23.26
CA THR A 189 -4.47 -32.26 -22.32
C THR A 189 -4.44 -33.77 -22.14
N LYS A 190 -4.81 -34.24 -20.96
CA LYS A 190 -5.22 -35.64 -20.82
C LYS A 190 -6.71 -35.69 -21.10
N PHE A 191 -7.15 -36.59 -21.97
CA PHE A 191 -8.56 -36.84 -22.28
C PHE A 191 -9.36 -37.45 -21.12
N ASP A 192 -8.97 -37.14 -19.87
CA ASP A 192 -9.56 -37.62 -18.63
C ASP A 192 -10.08 -36.40 -17.83
N PRO A 193 -11.40 -36.15 -17.83
CA PRO A 193 -12.03 -35.10 -17.06
C PRO A 193 -11.77 -35.18 -15.55
N ASN A 194 -11.35 -36.34 -15.03
CA ASN A 194 -11.11 -36.55 -13.60
C ASN A 194 -9.67 -36.25 -13.16
N SER A 195 -8.76 -35.92 -14.09
CA SER A 195 -7.34 -35.65 -13.77
C SER A 195 -7.01 -34.16 -13.84
N ASP A 196 -6.45 -33.61 -12.75
CA ASP A 196 -5.90 -32.24 -12.70
C ASP A 196 -4.42 -32.18 -13.12
N THR A 197 -3.85 -33.32 -13.52
CA THR A 197 -2.43 -33.44 -13.86
C THR A 197 -2.22 -33.56 -15.36
N GLY A 198 -1.36 -32.71 -15.91
CA GLY A 198 -0.90 -32.79 -17.30
C GLY A 198 -1.57 -31.82 -18.28
N ASN A 199 -2.58 -31.07 -17.85
CA ASN A 199 -3.22 -30.05 -18.68
C ASN A 199 -2.34 -28.81 -18.78
N ARG A 200 -2.05 -28.40 -20.01
CA ARG A 200 -1.27 -27.21 -20.33
C ARG A 200 -1.93 -26.42 -21.45
N ALA A 201 -1.93 -25.11 -21.32
CA ALA A 201 -2.47 -24.20 -22.30
C ALA A 201 -1.51 -23.05 -22.58
N ILE A 202 -1.76 -22.37 -23.71
CA ILE A 202 -1.06 -21.16 -24.12
C ILE A 202 -2.09 -20.02 -24.16
N ILE A 203 -1.63 -18.85 -23.70
CA ILE A 203 -2.30 -17.57 -23.83
C ILE A 203 -1.21 -16.63 -24.34
N ASP A 204 -1.17 -16.36 -25.64
CA ASP A 204 -0.05 -15.64 -26.28
C ASP A 204 0.18 -14.24 -25.70
N ASP A 205 -0.91 -13.58 -25.27
CA ASP A 205 -0.89 -12.29 -24.59
C ASP A 205 -0.13 -12.30 -23.26
N LEU A 206 0.00 -13.46 -22.61
CA LEU A 206 0.53 -13.60 -21.25
C LEU A 206 1.86 -14.36 -21.22
N SER A 207 1.97 -15.43 -22.01
CA SER A 207 3.19 -16.22 -22.13
C SER A 207 3.23 -16.98 -23.45
N LYS A 208 4.38 -16.92 -24.12
CA LYS A 208 4.67 -17.72 -25.32
C LYS A 208 4.93 -19.20 -25.02
N SER A 209 4.91 -19.61 -23.74
CA SER A 209 5.20 -20.97 -23.29
C SER A 209 3.95 -21.64 -22.72
N ALA A 210 3.83 -22.96 -22.92
CA ALA A 210 2.71 -23.73 -22.40
C ALA A 210 2.80 -23.92 -20.88
N LEU A 211 1.86 -23.32 -20.15
CA LEU A 211 1.80 -23.34 -18.68
C LEU A 211 0.77 -24.34 -18.17
N LYS A 212 0.95 -24.82 -16.94
CA LYS A 212 -0.02 -25.71 -16.28
C LYS A 212 -1.37 -24.99 -16.14
N VAL A 213 -2.47 -25.70 -16.35
CA VAL A 213 -3.81 -25.17 -16.11
C VAL A 213 -4.43 -25.86 -14.88
N ILE A 214 -5.03 -25.06 -14.01
CA ILE A 214 -5.95 -25.49 -12.97
C ILE A 214 -7.26 -24.71 -13.09
N PHE A 215 -8.33 -25.19 -12.46
CA PHE A 215 -9.63 -24.55 -12.50
C PHE A 215 -10.02 -24.07 -11.11
N GLU A 216 -10.73 -22.94 -11.04
CA GLU A 216 -11.30 -22.42 -9.79
C GLU A 216 -12.25 -23.43 -9.14
N ASN A 217 -13.05 -24.11 -9.96
CA ASN A 217 -14.02 -25.10 -9.51
C ASN A 217 -14.33 -26.12 -10.60
N ASN A 218 -14.98 -27.23 -10.21
CA ASN A 218 -15.33 -28.31 -11.12
C ASN A 218 -16.38 -27.91 -12.18
N ALA A 219 -17.23 -26.91 -11.91
CA ALA A 219 -18.23 -26.49 -12.89
C ALA A 219 -17.57 -25.88 -14.13
N VAL A 220 -16.62 -24.94 -13.94
CA VAL A 220 -15.85 -24.33 -15.05
C VAL A 220 -15.06 -25.39 -15.80
N LYS A 221 -14.49 -26.36 -15.07
CA LYS A 221 -13.76 -27.49 -15.66
C LYS A 221 -14.66 -28.35 -16.54
N ASP A 222 -15.80 -28.79 -16.01
CA ASP A 222 -16.74 -29.64 -16.73
C ASP A 222 -17.25 -28.92 -17.98
N GLU A 223 -17.64 -27.65 -17.87
CA GLU A 223 -18.12 -26.90 -19.01
C GLU A 223 -17.08 -26.74 -20.15
N MET A 224 -15.80 -26.56 -19.82
CA MET A 224 -14.74 -26.41 -20.83
C MET A 224 -14.28 -27.74 -21.46
N LEU A 225 -14.37 -28.86 -20.73
CA LEU A 225 -13.85 -30.17 -21.16
C LEU A 225 -14.89 -31.06 -21.84
N HIS A 226 -16.07 -30.52 -22.18
CA HIS A 226 -17.09 -31.21 -22.97
C HIS A 226 -17.17 -30.65 -24.39
N ALA A 227 -17.44 -31.53 -25.35
CA ALA A 227 -17.58 -31.13 -26.75
C ALA A 227 -18.83 -30.26 -26.91
N GLU A 228 -18.68 -29.08 -27.51
CA GLU A 228 -19.80 -28.24 -27.92
C GLU A 228 -20.26 -28.68 -29.32
N PRO A 229 -21.47 -29.27 -29.47
CA PRO A 229 -21.92 -29.82 -30.76
C PRO A 229 -21.95 -28.81 -31.90
N LYS A 230 -22.04 -27.52 -31.59
CA LYS A 230 -22.12 -26.41 -32.54
C LYS A 230 -20.87 -26.26 -33.42
N PHE A 231 -19.70 -26.75 -32.98
CA PHE A 231 -18.44 -26.62 -33.73
C PHE A 231 -18.05 -27.87 -34.51
N GLY A 232 -18.68 -29.03 -34.25
CA GLY A 232 -18.31 -30.29 -34.92
C GLY A 232 -16.86 -30.77 -34.66
N LYS A 233 -16.12 -30.12 -33.76
CA LYS A 233 -14.74 -30.44 -33.36
C LYS A 233 -14.68 -30.88 -31.89
N PRO A 234 -13.68 -31.69 -31.51
CA PRO A 234 -13.38 -31.96 -30.12
C PRO A 234 -13.03 -30.67 -29.35
N TRP A 235 -13.41 -30.59 -28.08
CA TRP A 235 -13.17 -29.42 -27.21
C TRP A 235 -11.69 -29.00 -27.16
N HIS A 236 -10.76 -29.94 -27.15
CA HIS A 236 -9.32 -29.65 -27.04
C HIS A 236 -8.71 -29.01 -28.29
N GLU A 237 -9.44 -28.98 -29.42
CA GLU A 237 -9.02 -28.31 -30.66
C GLU A 237 -9.58 -26.87 -30.76
N LEU A 238 -10.39 -26.43 -29.79
CA LEU A 238 -11.00 -25.11 -29.79
C LEU A 238 -10.16 -24.07 -29.04
N ALA A 239 -10.41 -22.79 -29.35
CA ALA A 239 -9.91 -21.65 -28.61
C ALA A 239 -11.01 -21.06 -27.74
N TYR A 240 -10.67 -20.74 -26.49
CA TYR A 240 -11.60 -20.31 -25.45
C TYR A 240 -11.29 -18.89 -25.01
N VAL A 241 -12.32 -18.10 -24.76
CA VAL A 241 -12.16 -16.82 -24.05
C VAL A 241 -12.37 -17.07 -22.56
N VAL A 242 -11.39 -16.68 -21.75
CA VAL A 242 -11.34 -16.97 -20.32
C VAL A 242 -10.91 -15.76 -19.49
N ASP A 243 -11.37 -15.73 -18.24
CA ASP A 243 -10.73 -14.95 -17.19
C ASP A 243 -9.78 -15.89 -16.43
N VAL A 244 -8.53 -15.47 -16.27
CA VAL A 244 -7.48 -16.30 -15.65
C VAL A 244 -6.72 -15.53 -14.60
N GLU A 245 -6.34 -16.21 -13.53
CA GLU A 245 -5.29 -15.78 -12.61
C GLU A 245 -3.95 -16.43 -13.00
N VAL A 246 -2.91 -15.61 -13.18
CA VAL A 246 -1.56 -16.06 -13.53
C VAL A 246 -0.73 -16.23 -12.28
N GLU A 247 -0.36 -17.48 -11.99
CA GLU A 247 0.48 -17.82 -10.85
C GLU A 247 1.95 -17.75 -11.25
N THR A 248 2.71 -16.91 -10.54
CA THR A 248 4.12 -16.65 -10.83
C THR A 248 5.05 -17.21 -9.75
N VAL A 249 6.23 -17.67 -10.15
CA VAL A 249 7.33 -18.02 -9.24
C VAL A 249 8.51 -17.14 -9.59
N ARG A 250 8.93 -16.28 -8.65
CA ARG A 250 10.01 -15.30 -8.86
C ARG A 250 9.78 -14.42 -10.09
N GLY A 251 8.53 -13.98 -10.29
CA GLY A 251 8.12 -13.14 -11.43
C GLY A 251 8.00 -13.85 -12.78
N THR A 252 8.25 -15.16 -12.85
CA THR A 252 8.03 -15.96 -14.07
C THR A 252 6.68 -16.68 -13.99
N PRO A 253 5.78 -16.52 -14.97
CA PRO A 253 4.53 -17.29 -15.05
C PRO A 253 4.79 -18.81 -15.04
N LYS A 254 4.05 -19.54 -14.20
CA LYS A 254 4.15 -21.00 -14.08
C LYS A 254 2.83 -21.72 -14.31
N MET A 255 1.70 -21.08 -14.01
CA MET A 255 0.40 -21.72 -14.05
C MET A 255 -0.71 -20.70 -14.32
N TYR A 256 -1.75 -21.14 -15.02
CA TYR A 256 -3.01 -20.42 -15.16
C TYR A 256 -4.06 -21.09 -14.28
N LYS A 257 -4.76 -20.30 -13.48
CA LYS A 257 -5.99 -20.70 -12.81
C LYS A 257 -7.17 -20.09 -13.55
N VAL A 258 -7.96 -20.93 -14.21
CA VAL A 258 -9.15 -20.47 -14.95
C VAL A 258 -10.25 -20.15 -13.96
N LEU A 259 -10.64 -18.88 -13.92
CA LEU A 259 -11.68 -18.36 -13.04
C LEU A 259 -13.05 -18.50 -13.69
N ARG A 260 -13.11 -18.24 -15.00
CA ARG A 260 -14.33 -18.24 -15.79
C ARG A 260 -14.03 -18.49 -17.27
N TYR A 261 -14.98 -19.10 -17.98
CA TYR A 261 -14.96 -19.21 -19.44
C TYR A 261 -16.24 -18.61 -20.04
N TYR A 262 -16.17 -18.20 -21.31
CA TYR A 262 -17.27 -17.55 -22.06
C TYR A 262 -17.64 -18.39 -23.30
N PRO A 263 -18.59 -19.35 -23.19
CA PRO A 263 -18.95 -20.28 -24.27
C PRO A 263 -19.43 -19.61 -25.57
N GLU A 264 -20.07 -18.45 -25.45
CA GLU A 264 -20.52 -17.61 -26.57
C GLU A 264 -19.36 -17.00 -27.38
N HIS A 265 -18.16 -16.97 -26.79
CA HIS A 265 -16.95 -16.44 -27.38
C HIS A 265 -15.92 -17.53 -27.70
N THR A 266 -16.22 -18.80 -27.44
CA THR A 266 -15.43 -19.93 -27.94
C THR A 266 -15.47 -19.96 -29.47
N PHE A 267 -14.36 -20.30 -30.12
CA PHE A 267 -14.28 -20.41 -31.58
C PHE A 267 -13.30 -21.48 -32.03
N ASP A 268 -13.43 -21.89 -33.29
CA ASP A 268 -12.45 -22.75 -33.97
C ASP A 268 -11.31 -21.87 -34.51
N PRO A 269 -10.07 -22.00 -33.99
CA PRO A 269 -8.96 -21.17 -34.44
C PRO A 269 -8.51 -21.46 -35.88
N ASP A 270 -8.94 -22.58 -36.47
CA ASP A 270 -8.61 -22.98 -37.84
C ASP A 270 -9.76 -22.71 -38.84
N ALA A 271 -10.89 -22.16 -38.39
CA ALA A 271 -11.97 -21.76 -39.29
C ALA A 271 -11.68 -20.39 -39.90
N ASP A 272 -11.80 -20.30 -41.23
CA ASP A 272 -11.65 -19.05 -42.01
C ASP A 272 -12.66 -17.96 -41.59
#